data_AF-A0AAE5P3V1-F1
#
_entry.id   AF-A0AAE5P3V1-F1
#
_cell.length_a   1.000
_cell.length_b   1.000
_cell.length_c   1.000
_cell.angle_alpha   90.00
_cell.angle_beta   90.00
_cell.angle_gamma   90.00
#
_symmetry.space_group_name_H-M   'P 1'
#
loop_
_entity.id
_entity.type
_entity.pdbx_description
1 polymer ?
#
loop_
_entity_poly.entity_id
_entity_poly.type
_entity_poly.pdbx_seq_one_letter_code
_entity_poly.pdbx_strand_id
1 'polypeptide(L)' 'TKMVCPNYKGEKLYEVGPVVSDNNMITASGVAPLEFARDVLKKLDVFASNTLDSWYRLNKTQKSEYFFQLMSSI' A
#
# COMPACT_ATOMS: atom_id res chain seq x y z
N THR A 1 -10.18 4.54 -22.26
CA THR A 1 -8.72 4.24 -22.16
C THR A 1 -8.07 3.98 -23.52
N LYS A 2 -8.62 3.11 -24.39
CA LYS A 2 -8.02 2.82 -25.72
C LYS A 2 -7.87 4.02 -26.65
N MET A 3 -8.75 5.03 -26.55
CA MET A 3 -8.61 6.29 -27.31
C MET A 3 -7.39 7.14 -26.90
N VAL A 4 -6.95 7.06 -25.64
CA VAL A 4 -5.88 7.91 -25.08
C VAL A 4 -4.57 7.11 -24.96
N CYS A 5 -4.67 5.80 -24.69
CA CYS A 5 -3.55 4.88 -24.53
C CYS A 5 -3.73 3.69 -25.49
N PRO A 6 -3.57 3.88 -26.82
CA PRO A 6 -3.88 2.86 -27.83
C PRO A 6 -3.03 1.59 -27.70
N ASN A 7 -1.85 1.68 -27.10
CA ASN A 7 -0.92 0.56 -26.92
C ASN A 7 -1.15 -0.24 -25.63
N TYR A 8 -2.00 0.23 -24.70
CA TYR A 8 -2.27 -0.50 -23.46
C TYR A 8 -3.20 -1.69 -23.74
N LYS A 9 -2.70 -2.91 -23.48
CA LYS A 9 -3.41 -4.18 -23.70
C LYS A 9 -3.72 -4.94 -22.40
N GLY A 10 -3.45 -4.32 -21.24
CA GLY A 10 -3.52 -4.96 -19.92
C GLY A 10 -4.89 -4.96 -19.24
N GLU A 11 -5.95 -4.55 -19.92
CA GLU A 11 -7.30 -4.38 -19.33
C GLU A 11 -7.82 -5.63 -18.62
N LYS A 12 -7.47 -6.83 -19.10
CA LYS A 12 -7.84 -8.10 -18.46
C LYS A 12 -7.16 -8.36 -17.11
N LEU A 13 -6.05 -7.66 -16.84
CA LEU A 13 -5.30 -7.72 -15.58
C LEU A 13 -5.65 -6.53 -14.67
N TYR A 14 -6.58 -5.67 -15.08
CA TYR A 14 -7.01 -4.56 -14.24
C TYR A 14 -7.87 -5.10 -13.09
N GLU A 15 -7.47 -4.79 -11.87
CA GLU A 15 -8.22 -5.11 -10.66
C GLU A 15 -8.78 -3.82 -10.04
N VAL A 16 -10.04 -3.90 -9.58
CA VAL A 16 -10.67 -2.79 -8.87
C VAL A 16 -10.16 -2.78 -7.43
N GLY A 17 -9.23 -1.89 -7.13
CA GLY A 17 -8.69 -1.72 -5.79
C GLY A 17 -7.88 -0.42 -5.65
N PRO A 18 -7.72 0.10 -4.43
CA PRO A 18 -6.89 1.27 -4.20
C PRO A 18 -5.40 0.99 -4.44
N VAL A 19 -4.97 -0.26 -4.22
CA VAL A 19 -3.61 -0.77 -4.40
C VAL A 19 -3.68 -2.22 -4.87
N VAL A 20 -2.82 -2.58 -5.81
CA VAL A 20 -2.64 -3.94 -6.33
C VAL A 20 -1.14 -4.26 -6.28
N SER A 21 -0.80 -5.38 -5.66
CA SER A 21 0.56 -5.87 -5.51
C SER A 21 0.67 -7.23 -6.19
N ASP A 22 1.44 -7.31 -7.27
CA ASP A 22 1.72 -8.56 -7.99
C ASP A 22 3.24 -8.74 -8.16
N ASN A 23 3.75 -9.85 -7.63
CA ASN A 23 5.18 -10.17 -7.61
C ASN A 23 6.04 -9.00 -7.11
N ASN A 24 6.79 -8.35 -8.01
CA ASN A 24 7.69 -7.23 -7.72
C ASN A 24 7.14 -5.87 -8.20
N MET A 25 5.86 -5.82 -8.60
CA MET A 25 5.20 -4.62 -9.10
C MET A 25 4.03 -4.25 -8.19
N ILE A 26 4.02 -3.00 -7.74
CA ILE A 26 2.95 -2.44 -6.92
C ILE A 26 2.39 -1.23 -7.66
N THR A 27 1.09 -1.22 -7.86
CA THR A 27 0.36 -0.10 -8.48
C THR A 27 -0.72 0.38 -7.53
N ALA A 28 -1.05 1.66 -7.61
CA ALA A 28 -2.07 2.27 -6.76
C ALA A 28 -2.78 3.40 -7.48
N SER A 29 -4.00 3.67 -7.03
CA SER A 29 -4.68 4.91 -7.38
C SER A 29 -4.01 6.09 -6.69
N GLY A 30 -3.97 7.26 -7.35
CA GLY A 30 -3.35 8.47 -6.79
C GLY A 30 -4.01 8.98 -5.49
N VAL A 31 -5.21 8.51 -5.15
CA VAL A 31 -5.92 8.85 -3.91
C VAL A 31 -5.64 7.89 -2.74
N ALA A 32 -4.80 6.86 -2.94
CA ALA A 32 -4.48 5.85 -1.91
C ALA A 32 -2.99 5.82 -1.51
N PRO A 33 -2.37 6.97 -1.16
CA PRO A 33 -0.93 7.03 -0.88
C PRO A 33 -0.52 6.22 0.35
N LEU A 34 -1.39 6.10 1.37
CA LEU A 34 -1.07 5.38 2.61
C LEU A 34 -1.05 3.86 2.37
N GLU A 35 -2.06 3.34 1.69
CA GLU A 35 -2.11 1.93 1.32
C GLU A 35 -0.95 1.56 0.39
N PHE A 36 -0.59 2.46 -0.54
CA PHE A 36 0.56 2.25 -1.44
C PHE A 36 1.86 2.13 -0.65
N ALA A 37 2.12 3.08 0.25
CA ALA A 37 3.31 3.07 1.10
C ALA A 37 3.36 1.80 1.98
N ARG A 38 2.23 1.37 2.55
CA ARG A 38 2.15 0.12 3.32
C ARG A 38 2.60 -1.08 2.50
N ASP A 39 2.07 -1.23 1.28
CA ASP A 39 2.38 -2.39 0.44
C ASP A 39 3.84 -2.36 -0.05
N VAL A 40 4.38 -1.18 -0.37
CA VAL A 40 5.81 -1.02 -0.69
C VAL A 40 6.69 -1.42 0.49
N LEU A 41 6.43 -0.90 1.68
CA LEU A 41 7.18 -1.24 2.90
C LEU A 41 7.09 -2.74 3.20
N LYS A 42 5.91 -3.34 3.03
CA LYS A 42 5.70 -4.79 3.17
C LYS A 42 6.56 -5.57 2.18
N LYS A 43 6.60 -5.15 0.92
CA LYS A 43 7.31 -5.86 -0.15
C LYS A 43 8.82 -5.79 0.01
N LEU A 44 9.33 -4.67 0.52
CA LEU A 44 10.73 -4.50 0.84
C LEU A 44 11.15 -5.24 2.12
N ASP A 45 10.19 -5.74 2.91
CA ASP A 45 10.41 -6.46 4.16
C ASP A 45 11.31 -5.70 5.16
N VAL A 46 11.15 -4.36 5.19
CA VAL A 46 11.97 -3.47 6.04
C VAL A 46 11.41 -3.30 7.45
N PHE A 47 10.16 -3.73 7.68
CA PHE A 47 9.50 -3.71 8.98
C PHE A 47 8.94 -5.09 9.31
N ALA A 48 9.07 -5.48 10.58
CA ALA A 48 8.32 -6.62 11.09
C ALA A 48 6.81 -6.40 10.93
N SER A 49 6.04 -7.48 10.81
CA SER A 49 4.61 -7.42 10.48
C SER A 49 3.79 -6.59 11.47
N ASN A 50 4.10 -6.67 12.77
CA ASN A 50 3.43 -5.89 13.83
C ASN A 50 3.80 -4.40 13.78
N THR A 51 5.06 -4.07 13.46
CA THR A 51 5.54 -2.70 13.27
C THR A 51 4.82 -2.05 12.10
N LEU A 52 4.71 -2.75 10.98
CA LEU A 52 4.01 -2.25 9.79
C LEU A 52 2.50 -2.05 10.05
N ASP A 53 1.83 -2.99 10.73
CA ASP A 53 0.41 -2.84 11.08
C ASP A 53 0.20 -1.63 12.00
N SER A 54 1.04 -1.47 13.02
CA SER A 54 0.98 -0.33 13.94
C SER A 54 1.21 1.00 13.22
N TRP A 55 2.23 1.06 12.33
CA TRP A 55 2.50 2.22 11.49
C TRP A 55 1.30 2.57 10.59
N TYR A 56 0.71 1.57 9.93
CA TYR A 56 -0.44 1.78 9.05
C TYR A 56 -1.64 2.31 9.83
N ARG A 57 -1.98 1.69 10.97
CA ARG A 57 -3.12 2.08 11.79
C ARG A 57 -2.94 3.45 12.44
N LEU A 58 -1.72 3.80 12.87
CA LEU A 58 -1.39 5.13 13.36
C LEU A 58 -1.71 6.19 12.29
N ASN A 59 -1.17 6.03 11.08
CA ASN A 59 -1.37 6.99 10.00
C ASN A 59 -2.82 7.02 9.49
N LYS A 60 -3.54 5.90 9.54
CA LYS A 60 -4.94 5.83 9.11
C LYS A 60 -5.92 6.46 10.10
N THR A 61 -5.67 6.29 11.40
CA THR A 61 -6.67 6.60 12.45
C THR A 61 -6.27 7.75 13.36
N GLN A 62 -4.99 8.11 13.40
CA GLN A 62 -4.43 9.14 14.27
C GLN A 62 -4.63 8.87 15.78
N LYS A 63 -4.89 7.61 16.17
CA LYS A 63 -5.03 7.22 17.57
C LYS A 63 -3.66 6.99 18.22
N SER A 64 -3.47 7.56 19.41
CA SER A 64 -2.22 7.44 20.18
C SER A 64 -1.86 6.01 20.58
N GLU A 65 -2.85 5.12 20.75
CA GLU A 65 -2.63 3.70 21.03
C GLU A 65 -1.69 3.04 20.01
N TYR A 66 -1.83 3.36 18.73
CA TYR A 66 -1.00 2.82 17.66
C TYR A 66 0.40 3.42 17.62
N PHE A 67 0.57 4.65 18.14
CA PHE A 67 1.90 5.22 18.32
C PHE A 67 2.69 4.43 19.36
N PHE A 68 2.08 4.13 20.52
CA PHE A 68 2.75 3.33 21.55
C PHE A 68 3.05 1.91 21.07
N GLN A 69 2.13 1.28 20.33
CA GLN A 69 2.35 -0.04 19.71
C GLN A 69 3.47 0.00 18.65
N LEU A 70 3.53 1.07 17.85
CA LEU A 70 4.61 1.26 16.89
C LEU A 70 5.95 1.38 17.63
N MET A 71 6.06 2.28 18.62
CA MET A 71 7.30 2.46 19.37
C MET A 71 7.77 1.21 20.12
N SER A 72 6.86 0.35 20.57
CA SER A 72 7.22 -0.91 21.24
C SER A 72 7.57 -2.06 20.29
N SER A 73 7.34 -1.90 18.98
CA SER A 73 7.58 -2.92 17.95
C SER A 73 8.72 -2.61 17.00
N ILE A 74 9.37 -1.44 17.13
CA ILE A 74 10.59 -1.09 16.38
C ILE A 74 11.81 -1.74 17.03
#